data_AF-A0A661GPT5-F1
#
_entry.id   AF-A0A661GPT5-F1
#
_cell.length_a   1.000
_cell.length_b   1.000
_cell.length_c   1.000
_cell.angle_alpha   90.00
_cell.angle_beta   90.00
_cell.angle_gamma   90.00
#
_symmetry.space_group_name_H-M   'P 1'
#
loop_
_entity.id
_entity.type
_entity.pdbx_description
1 polymer ?
#
loop_
_entity_poly.entity_id
_entity_poly.type
_entity_poly.pdbx_seq_one_letter_code
_entity_poly.pdbx_strand_id
1 'polypeptide(L)'
;MAYIINRTSSPASGIIVADGSVNATFDIQLIGKGYTNYGELIQENILHVMENFARGTAPTNPTPGQLWFNTSTSVLSVRTDGGLWLSLTDPSAASINNSHIQSGALIEISKLNTAVPAQLIIAGASGVPTYQTINGAIEVDTGGFTTLGDNSVIAAKIATGAVQTSHLAASVHINTLTTTTFTLAANSISSSELSGNSVGSIQISANSVGSSEIISGAVGTTQLAASVSFTNLDVANFSSSGPVTAQYSDLGERYESDNSIDPSAAGYVVIFGGDKEITISTEAEDPRVAGVVSCKAAFEMNVHEGNSDWPTIALQGRVPVKVTGTIKKGDMLVSSEIPGRAQSAVGIPSVGTVIGKSIQDKNDPLSGSIIAVVGRV
;
A
#
# COMPACT_ATOMS: atom_id res chain seq x y z
N MET A 1 97.22 -62.64 0.80
CA MET A 1 96.42 -62.10 1.91
C MET A 1 95.32 -61.22 1.33
N ALA A 2 94.06 -61.51 1.68
CA ALA A 2 92.88 -60.76 1.21
C ALA A 2 93.03 -59.24 1.44
N TYR A 3 92.37 -58.44 0.61
CA TYR A 3 92.35 -56.98 0.76
C TYR A 3 90.93 -56.45 0.97
N ILE A 4 90.83 -55.23 1.50
CA ILE A 4 89.56 -54.59 1.86
C ILE A 4 89.29 -53.41 0.92
N ILE A 5 88.07 -53.34 0.38
CA ILE A 5 87.56 -52.21 -0.41
C ILE A 5 86.62 -51.39 0.46
N ASN A 6 86.96 -50.12 0.71
CA ASN A 6 86.16 -49.24 1.57
C ASN A 6 85.03 -48.58 0.79
N ARG A 7 83.84 -48.51 1.39
CA ARG A 7 82.73 -47.72 0.84
C ARG A 7 82.89 -46.25 1.22
N THR A 8 82.51 -45.36 0.31
CA THR A 8 82.47 -43.91 0.57
C THR A 8 81.52 -43.55 1.71
N SER A 9 80.38 -44.23 1.82
CA SER A 9 79.36 -43.97 2.84
C SER A 9 79.63 -44.61 4.20
N SER A 10 80.45 -45.66 4.27
CA SER A 10 80.80 -46.37 5.51
C SER A 10 82.18 -47.04 5.39
N PRO A 11 83.27 -46.29 5.65
CA PRO A 11 84.64 -46.81 5.51
C PRO A 11 84.96 -47.95 6.48
N ALA A 12 84.21 -48.11 7.58
CA ALA A 12 84.43 -49.11 8.62
C ALA A 12 83.82 -50.49 8.32
N SER A 13 83.01 -50.63 7.26
CA SER A 13 82.41 -51.90 6.81
C SER A 13 82.82 -52.22 5.37
N GLY A 14 84.13 -52.26 5.16
CA GLY A 14 84.74 -52.55 3.86
C GLY A 14 84.49 -53.99 3.39
N ILE A 15 84.52 -54.19 2.07
CA ILE A 15 84.28 -55.48 1.42
C ILE A 15 85.59 -56.26 1.36
N ILE A 16 85.60 -57.50 1.84
CA ILE A 16 86.78 -58.37 1.84
C ILE A 16 86.82 -59.17 0.53
N VAL A 17 87.97 -59.14 -0.15
CA VAL A 17 88.22 -59.91 -1.38
C VAL A 17 89.43 -60.83 -1.17
N ALA A 18 89.21 -62.14 -1.27
CA ALA A 18 90.25 -63.16 -1.10
C ALA A 18 91.16 -63.28 -2.34
N ASP A 19 92.38 -63.78 -2.15
CA ASP A 19 93.33 -63.97 -3.26
C ASP A 19 92.88 -65.10 -4.19
N GLY A 20 93.17 -64.98 -5.48
CA GLY A 20 92.87 -65.99 -6.50
C GLY A 20 91.38 -66.24 -6.76
N SER A 21 90.46 -65.45 -6.19
CA SER A 21 89.00 -65.64 -6.35
C SER A 21 88.30 -64.36 -6.82
N VAL A 22 87.02 -64.49 -7.18
CA VAL A 22 86.13 -63.38 -7.57
C VAL A 22 85.02 -63.26 -6.53
N ASN A 23 84.84 -62.06 -5.96
CA ASN A 23 83.71 -61.73 -5.10
C ASN A 23 82.57 -61.19 -5.97
N ALA A 24 81.49 -61.98 -6.07
CA ALA A 24 80.28 -61.69 -6.86
C ALA A 24 79.09 -61.23 -6.00
N THR A 25 79.35 -60.67 -4.82
CA THR A 25 78.31 -60.15 -3.92
C THR A 25 77.57 -58.93 -4.50
N PHE A 26 78.15 -58.25 -5.49
CA PHE A 26 77.55 -57.11 -6.19
C PHE A 26 77.46 -57.41 -7.68
N ASP A 27 76.66 -56.64 -8.43
CA ASP A 27 76.62 -56.74 -9.89
C ASP A 27 77.96 -56.34 -10.55
N ILE A 28 78.83 -55.61 -9.84
CA ILE A 28 80.24 -55.48 -10.20
C ILE A 28 81.05 -56.59 -9.54
N GLN A 29 81.89 -57.27 -10.31
CA GLN A 29 82.73 -58.35 -9.80
C GLN A 29 84.03 -57.80 -9.21
N LEU A 30 84.32 -58.10 -7.95
CA LEU A 30 85.52 -57.63 -7.27
C LEU A 30 86.59 -58.71 -7.28
N ILE A 31 87.76 -58.42 -7.84
CA ILE A 31 88.75 -59.44 -8.21
C ILE A 31 89.87 -59.54 -7.18
N GLY A 32 90.16 -60.76 -6.75
CA GLY A 32 91.26 -61.11 -5.86
C GLY A 32 92.64 -60.95 -6.49
N LYS A 33 93.66 -60.69 -5.66
CA LYS A 33 95.06 -60.64 -6.12
C LYS A 33 95.44 -61.99 -6.73
N GLY A 34 96.07 -61.97 -7.91
CA GLY A 34 96.57 -63.17 -8.59
C GLY A 34 95.53 -63.98 -9.38
N TYR A 35 94.34 -63.43 -9.66
CA TYR A 35 93.34 -64.10 -10.50
C TYR A 35 93.73 -64.09 -11.99
N THR A 36 93.69 -65.25 -12.64
CA THR A 36 94.22 -65.47 -14.01
C THR A 36 93.50 -64.66 -15.09
N ASN A 37 92.20 -64.39 -14.95
CA ASN A 37 91.38 -63.67 -15.96
C ASN A 37 91.01 -62.24 -15.52
N TYR A 38 91.87 -61.58 -14.73
CA TYR A 38 91.52 -60.28 -14.15
C TYR A 38 91.23 -59.19 -15.20
N GLY A 39 91.92 -59.23 -16.35
CA GLY A 39 91.79 -58.21 -17.39
C GLY A 39 90.41 -58.21 -18.08
N GLU A 40 89.84 -59.39 -18.31
CA GLU A 40 88.50 -59.54 -18.92
C GLU A 40 87.43 -58.95 -18.00
N LEU A 41 87.40 -59.40 -16.73
CA LEU A 41 86.37 -59.00 -15.77
C LEU A 41 86.41 -57.50 -15.41
N ILE A 42 87.60 -56.87 -15.40
CA ILE A 42 87.69 -55.41 -15.19
C ILE A 42 87.09 -54.66 -16.38
N GLN A 43 87.37 -55.09 -17.60
CA GLN A 43 86.85 -54.43 -18.80
C GLN A 43 85.33 -54.58 -18.91
N GLU A 44 84.78 -55.75 -18.53
CA GLU A 44 83.34 -55.97 -18.45
C GLU A 44 82.68 -55.07 -17.39
N ASN A 45 83.26 -55.00 -16.19
CA ASN A 45 82.76 -54.10 -15.13
C ASN A 45 82.70 -52.64 -15.58
N ILE A 46 83.72 -52.16 -16.30
CA ILE A 46 83.75 -50.80 -16.85
C ILE A 46 82.62 -50.61 -17.87
N LEU A 47 82.43 -51.58 -18.77
CA LEU A 47 81.36 -51.54 -19.75
C LEU A 47 79.97 -51.49 -19.08
N HIS A 48 79.72 -52.34 -18.08
CA HIS A 48 78.47 -52.35 -17.34
C HIS A 48 78.16 -51.02 -16.67
N VAL A 49 79.16 -50.32 -16.15
CA VAL A 49 78.94 -48.97 -15.58
C VAL A 49 78.62 -47.96 -16.68
N MET A 50 79.31 -48.02 -17.83
CA MET A 50 79.08 -47.09 -18.94
C MET A 50 77.67 -47.22 -19.54
N GLU A 51 77.15 -48.44 -19.64
CA GLU A 51 75.79 -48.70 -20.12
C GLU A 51 74.73 -48.60 -19.02
N ASN A 52 75.11 -48.19 -17.80
CA ASN A 52 74.23 -48.16 -16.62
C ASN A 52 73.53 -49.50 -16.39
N PHE A 53 74.27 -50.60 -16.44
CA PHE A 53 73.79 -51.97 -16.27
C PHE A 53 72.59 -52.29 -17.18
N ALA A 54 72.66 -51.89 -18.45
CA ALA A 54 71.60 -52.04 -19.44
C ALA A 54 71.15 -53.51 -19.60
N ARG A 55 69.92 -53.80 -19.17
CA ARG A 55 69.26 -55.10 -19.39
C ARG A 55 67.75 -54.97 -19.22
N GLY A 56 67.01 -55.93 -19.78
CA GLY A 56 65.55 -55.93 -19.72
C GLY A 56 64.96 -56.29 -18.36
N THR A 57 65.79 -56.85 -17.47
CA THR A 57 65.45 -57.18 -16.08
C THR A 57 66.39 -56.44 -15.13
N ALA A 58 65.94 -56.17 -13.92
CA ALA A 58 66.74 -55.40 -12.96
C ALA A 58 68.00 -56.16 -12.52
N PRO A 59 69.12 -55.46 -12.28
CA PRO A 59 69.78 -55.48 -10.98
C PRO A 59 69.71 -56.73 -10.09
N THR A 60 70.50 -57.81 -10.22
CA THR A 60 70.32 -58.99 -9.33
C THR A 60 70.98 -58.83 -7.96
N ASN A 61 72.14 -58.16 -7.90
CA ASN A 61 72.84 -57.86 -6.65
C ASN A 61 73.17 -56.35 -6.55
N PRO A 62 72.14 -55.49 -6.56
CA PRO A 62 72.36 -54.06 -6.73
C PRO A 62 72.89 -53.42 -5.46
N THR A 63 73.71 -52.40 -5.63
CA THR A 63 74.08 -51.49 -4.54
C THR A 63 73.11 -50.31 -4.47
N PRO A 64 72.77 -49.81 -3.28
CA PRO A 64 72.05 -48.55 -3.17
C PRO A 64 72.79 -47.43 -3.93
N GLY A 65 72.05 -46.64 -4.70
CA GLY A 65 72.59 -45.61 -5.61
C GLY A 65 72.95 -46.11 -7.01
N GLN A 66 72.93 -47.42 -7.28
CA GLN A 66 73.20 -47.96 -8.61
C GLN A 66 72.18 -47.47 -9.64
N LEU A 67 72.66 -47.19 -10.84
CA LEU A 67 71.85 -46.85 -12.00
C LEU A 67 71.54 -48.11 -12.82
N TRP A 68 70.32 -48.19 -13.34
CA TRP A 68 69.88 -49.25 -14.23
C TRP A 68 69.12 -48.66 -15.41
N PHE A 69 69.60 -48.92 -16.63
CA PHE A 69 68.85 -48.65 -17.85
C PHE A 69 68.03 -49.89 -18.24
N ASN A 70 66.70 -49.80 -18.11
CA ASN A 70 65.82 -50.88 -18.51
C ASN A 70 65.66 -50.87 -20.03
N THR A 71 66.30 -51.81 -20.73
CA THR A 71 66.26 -51.88 -22.20
C THR A 71 64.88 -52.25 -22.74
N SER A 72 64.01 -52.84 -21.92
CA SER A 72 62.63 -53.16 -22.31
C SER A 72 61.73 -51.92 -22.37
N THR A 73 61.98 -50.93 -21.49
CA THR A 73 61.17 -49.71 -21.39
C THR A 73 61.90 -48.45 -21.84
N SER A 74 63.20 -48.52 -22.11
CA SER A 74 64.08 -47.37 -22.43
C SER A 74 64.10 -46.30 -21.34
N VAL A 75 64.01 -46.70 -20.06
CA VAL A 75 63.97 -45.79 -18.91
C VAL A 75 65.16 -46.03 -17.98
N LEU A 76 65.75 -44.94 -17.51
CA LEU A 76 66.75 -44.96 -16.45
C LEU A 76 66.06 -45.00 -15.08
N SER A 77 66.55 -45.88 -14.20
CA SER A 77 66.09 -46.00 -12.82
C SER A 77 67.28 -45.96 -11.85
N VAL A 78 67.05 -45.49 -10.63
CA VAL A 78 68.05 -45.48 -9.54
C VAL A 78 67.62 -46.40 -8.40
N ARG A 79 68.57 -47.16 -7.84
CA ARG A 79 68.34 -48.02 -6.68
C ARG A 79 68.29 -47.18 -5.41
N THR A 80 67.18 -47.23 -4.69
CA THR A 80 67.02 -46.56 -3.38
C THR A 80 67.61 -47.41 -2.24
N ASP A 81 67.92 -46.78 -1.11
CA ASP A 81 68.38 -47.46 0.12
C ASP A 81 67.34 -48.46 0.66
N GLY A 82 66.05 -48.24 0.37
CA GLY A 82 64.95 -49.14 0.72
C GLY A 82 64.79 -50.36 -0.19
N GLY A 83 65.69 -50.56 -1.16
CA GLY A 83 65.64 -51.72 -2.05
C GLY A 83 64.60 -51.64 -3.18
N LEU A 84 64.11 -50.44 -3.51
CA LEU A 84 63.23 -50.18 -4.65
C LEU A 84 64.01 -49.54 -5.81
N TRP A 85 63.54 -49.75 -7.03
CA TRP A 85 64.00 -49.02 -8.22
C TRP A 85 63.06 -47.85 -8.50
N LEU A 86 63.58 -46.62 -8.48
CA LEU A 86 62.83 -45.41 -8.82
C LEU A 86 63.12 -45.01 -10.27
N SER A 87 62.09 -44.93 -11.11
CA SER A 87 62.21 -44.57 -12.52
C SER A 87 62.18 -43.05 -12.73
N LEU A 88 63.11 -42.51 -13.54
CA LEU A 88 63.23 -41.08 -13.79
C LEU A 88 62.09 -40.49 -14.66
N THR A 89 61.25 -41.34 -15.23
CA THR A 89 60.13 -40.93 -16.10
C THR A 89 58.77 -41.27 -15.54
N ASP A 90 58.64 -41.72 -14.28
CA ASP A 90 57.34 -42.06 -13.72
C ASP A 90 56.53 -40.78 -13.39
N PRO A 91 55.56 -40.37 -14.23
CA PRO A 91 54.74 -39.20 -13.99
C PRO A 91 53.59 -39.51 -13.02
N SER A 92 53.52 -40.72 -12.43
CA SER A 92 52.61 -40.97 -11.31
C SER A 92 53.05 -40.25 -10.02
N ALA A 93 54.25 -39.66 -10.02
CA ALA A 93 54.66 -38.60 -9.08
C ALA A 93 54.28 -37.17 -9.54
N ALA A 94 53.65 -36.99 -10.70
CA ALA A 94 53.24 -35.70 -11.26
C ALA A 94 51.79 -35.30 -10.92
N SER A 95 51.19 -35.87 -9.87
CA SER A 95 49.97 -35.31 -9.29
C SER A 95 50.34 -34.46 -8.05
N ILE A 96 50.01 -33.16 -8.11
CA ILE A 96 50.09 -32.31 -6.93
C ILE A 96 48.87 -32.63 -6.08
N ASN A 97 49.07 -33.43 -5.03
CA ASN A 97 48.04 -33.72 -4.03
C ASN A 97 48.16 -32.73 -2.85
N ASN A 98 47.18 -32.75 -1.94
CA ASN A 98 47.08 -31.81 -0.82
C ASN A 98 48.30 -31.84 0.13
N SER A 99 49.04 -32.95 0.17
CA SER A 99 50.28 -33.06 0.96
C SER A 99 51.47 -32.34 0.32
N HIS A 100 51.39 -31.99 -0.96
CA HIS A 100 52.42 -31.26 -1.71
C HIS A 100 52.24 -29.74 -1.66
N ILE A 101 51.12 -29.25 -1.11
CA ILE A 101 50.85 -27.82 -0.95
C ILE A 101 51.15 -27.43 0.51
N GLN A 102 52.18 -26.61 0.72
CA GLN A 102 52.43 -26.03 2.04
C GLN A 102 51.23 -25.19 2.45
N SER A 103 50.76 -25.34 3.70
CA SER A 103 49.56 -24.67 4.24
C SER A 103 49.54 -23.13 4.08
N GLY A 104 50.69 -22.51 3.76
CA GLY A 104 50.82 -21.07 3.49
C GLY A 104 51.11 -20.67 2.04
N ALA A 105 51.17 -21.60 1.08
CA ALA A 105 51.41 -21.28 -0.33
C ALA A 105 50.09 -20.91 -1.03
N LEU A 106 50.03 -19.71 -1.60
CA LEU A 106 48.93 -19.29 -2.47
C LEU A 106 48.82 -20.28 -3.65
N ILE A 107 47.64 -20.84 -3.90
CA ILE A 107 47.38 -21.63 -5.10
C ILE A 107 47.32 -20.65 -6.27
N GLU A 108 48.31 -20.67 -7.16
CA GLU A 108 48.25 -19.90 -8.41
C GLU A 108 46.99 -20.30 -9.18
N ILE A 109 46.22 -19.32 -9.68
CA ILE A 109 44.96 -19.52 -10.43
C ILE A 109 45.15 -20.50 -11.60
N SER A 110 46.35 -20.55 -12.19
CA SER A 110 46.76 -21.47 -13.25
C SER A 110 46.73 -22.96 -12.87
N LYS A 111 46.65 -23.28 -11.58
CA LYS A 111 46.60 -24.66 -11.05
C LYS A 111 45.18 -25.14 -10.77
N LEU A 112 44.16 -24.29 -10.93
CA LEU A 112 42.76 -24.68 -10.91
C LEU A 112 42.35 -25.20 -12.30
N ASN A 113 41.40 -26.15 -12.35
CA ASN A 113 40.85 -26.63 -13.63
C ASN A 113 40.24 -25.47 -14.43
N THR A 114 40.22 -25.53 -15.77
CA THR A 114 39.70 -24.44 -16.59
C THR A 114 38.23 -24.15 -16.25
N ALA A 115 37.93 -22.93 -15.80
CA ALA A 115 36.56 -22.48 -15.54
C ALA A 115 35.78 -22.35 -16.85
N VAL A 116 34.46 -22.56 -16.80
CA VAL A 116 33.56 -22.07 -17.84
C VAL A 116 33.10 -20.63 -17.51
N PRO A 117 32.66 -19.83 -18.50
CA PRO A 117 32.14 -18.49 -18.23
C PRO A 117 31.07 -18.46 -17.14
N ALA A 118 31.02 -17.36 -16.35
CA ALA A 118 30.05 -17.11 -15.28
C ALA A 118 30.11 -18.06 -14.05
N GLN A 119 31.30 -18.57 -13.72
CA GLN A 119 31.54 -19.31 -12.48
C GLN A 119 32.34 -18.49 -11.47
N LEU A 120 31.96 -18.62 -10.18
CA LEU A 120 32.70 -18.04 -9.05
C LEU A 120 33.56 -19.12 -8.39
N ILE A 121 34.77 -18.77 -7.96
CA ILE A 121 35.58 -19.62 -7.08
C ILE A 121 35.11 -19.39 -5.65
N ILE A 122 34.52 -20.41 -5.04
CA ILE A 122 34.09 -20.39 -3.63
C ILE A 122 34.97 -21.32 -2.80
N ALA A 123 35.20 -20.96 -1.54
CA ALA A 123 35.82 -21.87 -0.59
C ALA A 123 34.85 -23.02 -0.29
N GLY A 124 35.20 -24.24 -0.71
CA GLY A 124 34.41 -25.43 -0.39
C GLY A 124 34.52 -25.77 1.10
N ALA A 125 33.52 -26.47 1.64
CA ALA A 125 33.50 -26.91 3.05
C ALA A 125 34.72 -27.78 3.45
N SER A 126 35.42 -28.35 2.47
CA SER A 126 36.65 -29.14 2.65
C SER A 126 37.94 -28.33 2.52
N GLY A 127 37.86 -27.00 2.44
CA GLY A 127 39.03 -26.11 2.29
C GLY A 127 39.62 -26.06 0.88
N VAL A 128 39.04 -26.79 -0.08
CA VAL A 128 39.45 -26.76 -1.49
C VAL A 128 38.57 -25.74 -2.24
N PRO A 129 39.14 -24.75 -2.94
CA PRO A 129 38.38 -23.85 -3.78
C PRO A 129 37.68 -24.60 -4.92
N THR A 130 36.39 -24.32 -5.15
CA THR A 130 35.59 -24.96 -6.20
C THR A 130 34.90 -23.93 -7.07
N TYR A 131 34.75 -24.20 -8.36
CA TYR A 131 33.93 -23.41 -9.26
C TYR A 131 32.45 -23.70 -9.01
N GLN A 132 31.69 -22.65 -8.71
CA GLN A 132 30.24 -22.71 -8.55
C GLN A 132 29.59 -21.89 -9.66
N THR A 133 28.68 -22.51 -10.41
CA THR A 133 27.81 -21.80 -11.34
C THR A 133 26.89 -20.88 -10.55
N ILE A 134 26.86 -19.60 -10.94
CA ILE A 134 25.94 -18.63 -10.37
C ILE A 134 24.58 -18.91 -11.00
N ASN A 135 23.61 -19.41 -10.22
CA ASN A 135 22.28 -19.72 -10.72
C ASN A 135 21.24 -18.73 -10.16
N GLY A 136 20.45 -18.13 -11.06
CA GLY A 136 19.11 -17.60 -10.81
C GLY A 136 18.96 -16.23 -10.14
N ALA A 137 19.91 -15.77 -9.33
CA ALA A 137 19.70 -14.54 -8.54
C ALA A 137 20.44 -13.30 -9.06
N ILE A 138 21.61 -13.47 -9.67
CA ILE A 138 22.51 -12.37 -10.02
C ILE A 138 23.34 -12.76 -11.23
N GLU A 139 23.42 -11.91 -12.26
CA GLU A 139 24.45 -12.04 -13.31
C GLU A 139 25.69 -11.25 -12.89
N VAL A 140 26.87 -11.86 -13.03
CA VAL A 140 28.18 -11.25 -12.73
C VAL A 140 28.94 -11.09 -14.03
N ASP A 141 29.30 -9.86 -14.36
CA ASP A 141 30.22 -9.54 -15.45
C ASP A 141 31.47 -8.79 -14.94
N THR A 142 32.33 -8.35 -15.86
CA THR A 142 33.54 -7.59 -15.53
C THR A 142 33.26 -6.20 -14.92
N GLY A 143 32.02 -5.72 -14.97
CA GLY A 143 31.53 -4.50 -14.33
C GLY A 143 30.81 -4.73 -13.00
N GLY A 144 30.60 -5.97 -12.58
CA GLY A 144 30.01 -6.34 -11.29
C GLY A 144 28.64 -7.01 -11.40
N PHE A 145 27.77 -6.78 -10.41
CA PHE A 145 26.40 -7.30 -10.38
C PHE A 145 25.49 -6.38 -11.20
N THR A 146 25.07 -6.80 -12.39
CA THR A 146 24.31 -5.94 -13.33
C THR A 146 22.81 -6.26 -13.38
N THR A 147 22.40 -7.45 -12.94
CA THR A 147 21.00 -7.85 -12.89
C THR A 147 20.67 -8.57 -11.59
N LEU A 148 19.39 -8.52 -11.22
CA LEU A 148 18.80 -9.33 -10.17
C LEU A 148 17.71 -10.18 -10.80
N GLY A 149 17.64 -11.46 -10.45
CA GLY A 149 16.56 -12.33 -10.90
C GLY A 149 15.21 -11.85 -10.37
N ASP A 150 14.13 -12.15 -11.09
CA ASP A 150 12.76 -11.81 -10.68
C ASP A 150 12.48 -12.26 -9.24
N ASN A 151 11.87 -11.38 -8.44
CA ASN A 151 11.53 -11.62 -7.03
C ASN A 151 12.73 -11.94 -6.11
N SER A 152 13.97 -11.71 -6.55
CA SER A 152 15.17 -11.98 -5.72
C SER A 152 15.29 -11.02 -4.52
N VAL A 153 14.70 -9.83 -4.61
CA VAL A 153 14.65 -8.84 -3.52
C VAL A 153 13.33 -9.00 -2.78
N ILE A 154 13.36 -9.72 -1.67
CA ILE A 154 12.22 -9.89 -0.75
C ILE A 154 12.34 -8.94 0.44
N ALA A 155 11.24 -8.70 1.16
CA ALA A 155 11.22 -7.79 2.32
C ALA A 155 12.29 -8.12 3.37
N ALA A 156 12.53 -9.41 3.66
CA ALA A 156 13.55 -9.84 4.62
C ALA A 156 15.00 -9.49 4.20
N LYS A 157 15.24 -9.18 2.92
CA LYS A 157 16.55 -8.75 2.40
C LYS A 157 16.72 -7.22 2.41
N ILE A 158 15.68 -6.46 2.71
CA ILE A 158 15.73 -5.00 2.80
C ILE A 158 15.59 -4.61 4.28
N ALA A 159 16.67 -4.11 4.88
CA ALA A 159 16.60 -3.57 6.23
C ALA A 159 15.69 -2.33 6.28
N THR A 160 15.05 -2.09 7.44
CA THR A 160 14.23 -0.90 7.66
C THR A 160 15.02 0.37 7.34
N GLY A 161 14.50 1.20 6.42
CA GLY A 161 15.13 2.45 5.99
C GLY A 161 16.28 2.30 4.99
N ALA A 162 16.58 1.10 4.49
CA ALA A 162 17.68 0.88 3.53
C ALA A 162 17.42 1.54 2.16
N VAL A 163 16.16 1.65 1.74
CA VAL A 163 15.77 2.34 0.52
C VAL A 163 15.41 3.79 0.85
N GLN A 164 16.28 4.73 0.50
CA GLN A 164 16.08 6.17 0.65
C GLN A 164 15.59 6.77 -0.68
N THR A 165 15.14 8.02 -0.65
CA THR A 165 14.65 8.72 -1.85
C THR A 165 15.70 8.83 -2.96
N SER A 166 16.99 8.90 -2.61
CA SER A 166 18.10 8.89 -3.57
C SER A 166 18.28 7.55 -4.31
N HIS A 167 17.71 6.45 -3.78
CA HIS A 167 17.78 5.12 -4.39
C HIS A 167 16.62 4.85 -5.36
N LEU A 168 15.65 5.77 -5.44
CA LEU A 168 14.44 5.63 -6.25
C LEU A 168 14.53 6.54 -7.47
N ALA A 169 14.21 6.00 -8.65
CA ALA A 169 13.98 6.84 -9.83
C ALA A 169 12.76 7.74 -9.60
N ALA A 170 12.58 8.78 -10.44
CA ALA A 170 11.56 9.82 -10.26
C ALA A 170 10.10 9.33 -10.13
N SER A 171 9.81 8.05 -10.40
CA SER A 171 8.48 7.46 -10.21
C SER A 171 8.58 6.10 -9.52
N VAL A 172 7.83 5.96 -8.42
CA VAL A 172 7.66 4.71 -7.68
C VAL A 172 6.23 4.22 -7.95
N HIS A 173 6.09 3.10 -8.65
CA HIS A 173 4.79 2.47 -8.88
C HIS A 173 4.54 1.40 -7.81
N ILE A 174 3.53 1.59 -6.97
CA ILE A 174 3.09 0.60 -5.98
C ILE A 174 1.95 -0.20 -6.62
N ASN A 175 2.26 -1.38 -7.20
CA ASN A 175 1.30 -2.20 -7.96
C ASN A 175 0.14 -2.74 -7.08
N THR A 176 0.40 -3.00 -5.79
CA THR A 176 -0.61 -3.52 -4.87
C THR A 176 -0.39 -2.98 -3.46
N LEU A 177 -1.32 -2.16 -2.99
CA LEU A 177 -1.32 -1.65 -1.61
C LEU A 177 -1.97 -2.69 -0.68
N THR A 178 -1.19 -3.69 -0.24
CA THR A 178 -1.67 -4.73 0.69
C THR A 178 -1.52 -4.37 2.16
N THR A 179 -0.88 -3.23 2.48
CA THR A 179 -0.73 -2.74 3.85
C THR A 179 -1.78 -1.68 4.17
N THR A 180 -2.42 -1.82 5.32
CA THR A 180 -3.53 -1.00 5.82
C THR A 180 -3.16 0.45 6.16
N THR A 181 -1.89 0.85 6.03
CA THR A 181 -1.41 2.18 6.43
C THR A 181 -0.31 2.69 5.49
N PHE A 182 -0.64 2.98 4.24
CA PHE A 182 0.17 3.92 3.47
C PHE A 182 -0.15 5.34 3.97
N THR A 183 0.67 5.87 4.86
CA THR A 183 0.55 7.25 5.33
C THR A 183 1.20 8.17 4.30
N LEU A 184 0.37 8.92 3.57
CA LEU A 184 0.85 10.09 2.83
C LEU A 184 1.36 11.13 3.84
N ALA A 185 2.43 11.83 3.49
CA ALA A 185 2.83 13.00 4.28
C ALA A 185 1.73 14.07 4.19
N ALA A 186 1.56 14.85 5.26
CA ALA A 186 0.60 15.94 5.25
C ALA A 186 0.86 16.88 4.07
N ASN A 187 -0.20 17.25 3.34
CA ASN A 187 -0.14 18.13 2.17
C ASN A 187 0.70 17.61 0.98
N SER A 188 0.98 16.31 0.90
CA SER A 188 1.80 15.74 -0.19
C SER A 188 1.06 15.55 -1.52
N ILE A 189 -0.24 15.80 -1.56
CA ILE A 189 -1.08 15.69 -2.77
C ILE A 189 -1.43 17.10 -3.22
N SER A 190 -0.82 17.56 -4.31
CA SER A 190 -1.19 18.80 -4.97
C SER A 190 -2.27 18.57 -6.03
N SER A 191 -2.81 19.65 -6.62
CA SER A 191 -3.88 19.55 -7.61
C SER A 191 -3.46 18.83 -8.89
N SER A 192 -2.17 18.79 -9.25
CA SER A 192 -1.69 18.04 -10.42
C SER A 192 -1.71 16.52 -10.23
N GLU A 193 -1.75 16.05 -8.98
CA GLU A 193 -1.77 14.64 -8.61
C GLU A 193 -3.19 14.09 -8.56
N LEU A 194 -4.21 14.96 -8.63
CA LEU A 194 -5.62 14.59 -8.72
C LEU A 194 -6.12 14.82 -10.14
N SER A 195 -6.32 13.74 -10.90
CA SER A 195 -7.03 13.83 -12.17
C SER A 195 -8.48 14.26 -11.96
N GLY A 196 -9.09 14.90 -12.95
CA GLY A 196 -10.52 15.26 -12.89
C GLY A 196 -11.39 14.05 -12.53
N ASN A 197 -12.37 14.25 -11.66
CA ASN A 197 -13.30 13.22 -11.15
C ASN A 197 -12.66 12.08 -10.34
N SER A 198 -11.39 12.18 -9.94
CA SER A 198 -10.73 11.15 -9.10
C SER A 198 -11.29 11.09 -7.67
N VAL A 199 -11.86 12.19 -7.18
CA VAL A 199 -12.50 12.30 -5.86
C VAL A 199 -14.02 12.24 -6.05
N GLY A 200 -14.61 11.08 -5.81
CA GLY A 200 -16.06 10.85 -5.85
C GLY A 200 -16.67 10.77 -4.45
N SER A 201 -17.95 10.36 -4.38
CA SER A 201 -18.69 10.28 -3.12
C SER A 201 -18.13 9.27 -2.12
N ILE A 202 -17.42 8.24 -2.58
CA ILE A 202 -16.79 7.24 -1.69
C ILE A 202 -15.59 7.85 -0.95
N GLN A 203 -14.90 8.81 -1.57
CA GLN A 203 -13.74 9.49 -0.98
C GLN A 203 -14.17 10.64 -0.05
N ILE A 204 -15.40 11.17 -0.23
CA ILE A 204 -15.95 12.25 0.57
C ILE A 204 -16.89 11.66 1.63
N SER A 205 -16.36 11.44 2.83
CA SER A 205 -17.16 10.98 3.98
C SER A 205 -18.30 11.96 4.30
N ALA A 206 -19.39 11.45 4.87
CA ALA A 206 -20.49 12.29 5.33
C ALA A 206 -19.98 13.39 6.28
N ASN A 207 -20.45 14.63 6.07
CA ASN A 207 -20.09 15.82 6.84
C ASN A 207 -18.59 16.22 6.77
N SER A 208 -17.81 15.69 5.82
CA SER A 208 -16.38 16.05 5.68
C SER A 208 -16.15 17.43 5.06
N VAL A 209 -17.14 17.96 4.33
CA VAL A 209 -17.07 19.28 3.69
C VAL A 209 -17.84 20.27 4.57
N GLY A 210 -17.11 21.06 5.35
CA GLY A 210 -17.63 22.11 6.21
C GLY A 210 -17.58 23.49 5.56
N SER A 211 -17.84 24.53 6.37
CA SER A 211 -17.89 25.91 5.89
C SER A 211 -16.52 26.47 5.48
N SER A 212 -15.42 25.97 6.05
CA SER A 212 -14.06 26.34 5.64
C SER A 212 -13.71 25.80 4.26
N GLU A 213 -14.29 24.68 3.86
CA GLU A 213 -14.06 24.02 2.57
C GLU A 213 -14.93 24.62 1.46
N ILE A 214 -16.03 25.29 1.81
CA ILE A 214 -16.94 25.99 0.89
C ILE A 214 -16.67 27.49 0.92
N ILE A 215 -15.85 27.96 -0.02
CA ILE A 215 -15.64 29.40 -0.20
C ILE A 215 -16.93 30.10 -0.67
N SER A 216 -17.04 31.41 -0.39
CA SER A 216 -18.19 32.21 -0.81
C SER A 216 -18.42 32.11 -2.33
N GLY A 217 -19.65 31.78 -2.72
CA GLY A 217 -20.03 31.61 -4.13
C GLY A 217 -19.65 30.26 -4.76
N ALA A 218 -19.01 29.34 -4.05
CA ALA A 218 -18.63 28.02 -4.60
C ALA A 218 -19.84 27.17 -5.01
N VAL A 219 -20.95 27.29 -4.28
CA VAL A 219 -22.21 26.59 -4.58
C VAL A 219 -23.13 27.55 -5.32
N GLY A 220 -23.17 27.43 -6.65
CA GLY A 220 -24.06 28.17 -7.53
C GLY A 220 -25.32 27.39 -7.89
N THR A 221 -26.11 27.95 -8.81
CA THR A 221 -27.39 27.36 -9.25
C THR A 221 -27.25 26.01 -9.94
N THR A 222 -26.08 25.73 -10.53
CA THR A 222 -25.81 24.43 -11.17
C THR A 222 -25.50 23.33 -10.15
N GLN A 223 -25.00 23.71 -8.98
CA GLN A 223 -24.66 22.79 -7.88
C GLN A 223 -25.88 22.46 -7.02
N LEU A 224 -26.91 23.29 -7.04
CA LEU A 224 -28.17 23.07 -6.31
C LEU A 224 -29.14 22.22 -7.16
N ALA A 225 -29.82 21.28 -6.51
CA ALA A 225 -30.94 20.60 -7.13
C ALA A 225 -32.10 21.57 -7.40
N ALA A 226 -33.06 21.16 -8.25
CA ALA A 226 -34.24 21.97 -8.57
C ALA A 226 -35.10 22.36 -7.35
N SER A 227 -34.92 21.68 -6.21
CA SER A 227 -35.54 22.02 -4.95
C SER A 227 -34.52 21.84 -3.82
N VAL A 228 -34.42 22.86 -2.96
CA VAL A 228 -33.57 22.86 -1.78
C VAL A 228 -34.49 23.06 -0.57
N SER A 229 -34.36 22.19 0.42
CA SER A 229 -35.07 22.31 1.70
C SER A 229 -34.10 22.83 2.76
N PHE A 230 -34.49 23.92 3.43
CA PHE A 230 -33.74 24.48 4.53
C PHE A 230 -34.51 24.26 5.82
N THR A 231 -33.86 23.74 6.87
CA THR A 231 -34.47 23.65 8.21
C THR A 231 -34.60 25.05 8.83
N ASN A 232 -33.56 25.86 8.69
CA ASN A 232 -33.52 27.26 9.09
C ASN A 232 -33.05 28.07 7.89
N LEU A 233 -33.81 29.10 7.53
CA LEU A 233 -33.45 30.00 6.46
C LEU A 233 -33.39 31.42 7.04
N ASP A 234 -32.18 31.91 7.27
CA ASP A 234 -31.92 33.31 7.61
C ASP A 234 -31.53 34.05 6.33
N VAL A 235 -32.38 34.97 5.89
CA VAL A 235 -32.21 35.69 4.63
C VAL A 235 -32.01 37.18 4.91
N ALA A 236 -30.77 37.64 4.79
CA ALA A 236 -30.49 39.08 4.84
C ALA A 236 -31.07 39.84 3.63
N ASN A 237 -31.06 39.21 2.45
CA ASN A 237 -31.60 39.78 1.21
C ASN A 237 -32.41 38.72 0.45
N PHE A 238 -33.73 38.84 0.45
CA PHE A 238 -34.60 37.98 -0.34
C PHE A 238 -34.87 38.63 -1.69
N SER A 239 -34.43 38.01 -2.79
CA SER A 239 -34.74 38.46 -4.15
C SER A 239 -35.10 37.27 -5.02
N SER A 240 -36.18 37.42 -5.80
CA SER A 240 -36.63 36.42 -6.76
C SER A 240 -36.82 37.09 -8.12
N SER A 241 -36.43 36.41 -9.20
CA SER A 241 -36.62 36.92 -10.56
C SER A 241 -38.10 36.94 -11.00
N GLY A 242 -39.00 36.34 -10.24
CA GLY A 242 -40.44 36.30 -10.49
C GLY A 242 -41.24 36.30 -9.18
N PRO A 243 -42.59 36.23 -9.27
CA PRO A 243 -43.45 36.21 -8.10
C PRO A 243 -43.15 35.03 -7.18
N VAL A 244 -43.20 35.27 -5.87
CA VAL A 244 -43.24 34.19 -4.89
C VAL A 244 -44.65 33.59 -4.92
N THR A 245 -44.75 32.29 -5.16
CA THR A 245 -46.02 31.56 -5.15
C THR A 245 -46.16 30.78 -3.85
N ALA A 246 -47.32 30.89 -3.19
CA ALA A 246 -47.64 30.10 -2.01
C ALA A 246 -48.75 29.09 -2.30
N GLN A 247 -48.76 27.98 -1.56
CA GLN A 247 -49.83 26.98 -1.64
C GLN A 247 -51.16 27.52 -1.05
N TYR A 248 -51.06 28.37 -0.03
CA TYR A 248 -52.20 29.01 0.64
C TYR A 248 -52.24 30.50 0.33
N SER A 249 -53.29 31.21 0.76
CA SER A 249 -53.59 32.57 0.27
C SER A 249 -53.66 33.65 1.34
N ASP A 250 -53.47 33.31 2.60
CA ASP A 250 -53.64 34.21 3.73
C ASP A 250 -52.35 34.51 4.50
N LEU A 251 -52.25 35.76 4.94
CA LEU A 251 -51.29 36.22 5.93
C LEU A 251 -51.92 36.02 7.30
N GLY A 252 -51.30 35.16 8.10
CA GLY A 252 -51.78 34.80 9.43
C GLY A 252 -50.78 35.16 10.51
N GLU A 253 -51.28 35.48 11.70
CA GLU A 253 -50.46 35.73 12.88
C GLU A 253 -51.04 34.98 14.08
N ARG A 254 -50.16 34.45 14.94
CA ARG A 254 -50.57 33.70 16.14
C ARG A 254 -50.86 34.63 17.31
N TYR A 255 -51.95 34.34 18.02
CA TYR A 255 -52.40 35.06 19.21
C TYR A 255 -52.78 34.08 20.32
N GLU A 256 -52.56 34.44 21.58
CA GLU A 256 -53.01 33.68 22.73
C GLU A 256 -54.53 33.82 22.92
N SER A 257 -55.25 32.68 23.00
CA SER A 257 -56.70 32.65 23.13
C SER A 257 -57.18 32.19 24.50
N ASP A 258 -58.31 32.75 24.98
CA ASP A 258 -58.93 32.40 26.27
C ASP A 258 -59.19 30.90 26.46
N ASN A 259 -59.57 30.24 25.36
CA ASN A 259 -59.79 28.81 25.28
C ASN A 259 -58.87 28.24 24.21
N SER A 260 -58.54 26.95 24.28
CA SER A 260 -57.93 26.28 23.13
C SER A 260 -58.91 26.34 21.95
N ILE A 261 -58.61 27.20 20.99
CA ILE A 261 -59.35 27.28 19.74
C ILE A 261 -58.94 26.03 18.95
N ASP A 262 -59.76 24.97 19.08
CA ASP A 262 -59.61 23.71 18.36
C ASP A 262 -59.41 23.99 16.84
N PRO A 263 -58.57 23.25 16.11
CA PRO A 263 -58.52 23.30 14.65
C PRO A 263 -59.89 23.19 13.94
N SER A 264 -60.91 22.59 14.59
CA SER A 264 -62.30 22.62 14.10
C SER A 264 -62.94 24.02 14.10
N ALA A 265 -62.38 24.99 14.83
CA ALA A 265 -62.79 26.38 14.90
C ALA A 265 -62.29 27.22 13.71
N ALA A 266 -61.58 26.63 12.75
CA ALA A 266 -61.18 27.36 11.55
C ALA A 266 -62.40 28.02 10.86
N GLY A 267 -62.25 29.29 10.52
CA GLY A 267 -63.32 30.16 10.05
C GLY A 267 -64.14 30.85 11.14
N TYR A 268 -63.86 30.62 12.42
CA TYR A 268 -64.51 31.38 13.49
C TYR A 268 -64.04 32.83 13.50
N VAL A 269 -64.97 33.75 13.75
CA VAL A 269 -64.67 35.15 14.01
C VAL A 269 -64.20 35.31 15.45
N VAL A 270 -63.08 35.99 15.63
CA VAL A 270 -62.52 36.30 16.94
C VAL A 270 -62.40 37.81 17.11
N ILE A 271 -62.42 38.25 18.36
CA ILE A 271 -62.25 39.64 18.77
C ILE A 271 -61.04 39.75 19.69
N PHE A 272 -60.47 40.95 19.77
CA PHE A 272 -59.51 41.28 20.82
C PHE A 272 -60.23 41.49 22.15
N GLY A 273 -59.68 40.88 23.19
CA GLY A 273 -60.24 40.90 24.55
C GLY A 273 -60.55 39.51 25.07
N GLY A 274 -61.05 39.46 26.31
CA GLY A 274 -61.10 38.23 27.09
C GLY A 274 -60.14 38.27 28.27
N ASP A 275 -59.75 37.10 28.77
CA ASP A 275 -58.69 36.92 29.77
C ASP A 275 -57.29 36.91 29.14
N LYS A 276 -57.21 36.62 27.83
CA LYS A 276 -56.04 36.54 26.96
C LYS A 276 -56.13 37.59 25.85
N GLU A 277 -55.38 37.42 24.76
CA GLU A 277 -55.35 38.39 23.67
C GLU A 277 -56.62 38.36 22.83
N ILE A 278 -57.14 37.15 22.57
CA ILE A 278 -58.33 36.95 21.74
C ILE A 278 -59.37 36.01 22.36
N THR A 279 -60.61 36.24 21.99
CA THR A 279 -61.75 35.38 22.33
C THR A 279 -62.74 35.29 21.18
N ILE A 280 -63.65 34.32 21.23
CA ILE A 280 -64.65 34.11 20.19
C ILE A 280 -65.67 35.25 20.22
N SER A 281 -65.99 35.83 19.06
CA SER A 281 -67.00 36.92 18.99
C SER A 281 -68.37 36.41 19.43
N THR A 282 -69.08 37.13 20.30
CA THR A 282 -70.45 36.77 20.71
C THR A 282 -71.48 37.87 20.42
N GLU A 283 -71.04 39.01 19.94
CA GLU A 283 -71.87 40.19 19.67
C GLU A 283 -71.85 40.52 18.18
N ALA A 284 -72.98 41.02 17.67
CA ALA A 284 -73.06 41.52 16.31
C ALA A 284 -72.35 42.88 16.18
N GLU A 285 -71.67 43.09 15.05
CA GLU A 285 -70.98 44.35 14.73
C GLU A 285 -69.98 44.80 15.82
N ASP A 286 -69.23 43.87 16.41
CA ASP A 286 -68.23 44.20 17.43
C ASP A 286 -67.03 44.92 16.78
N PRO A 287 -66.69 46.16 17.19
CA PRO A 287 -65.55 46.90 16.63
C PRO A 287 -64.18 46.32 17.03
N ARG A 288 -64.15 45.35 17.96
CA ARG A 288 -62.92 44.69 18.42
C ARG A 288 -62.55 43.48 17.58
N VAL A 289 -63.22 43.21 16.45
CA VAL A 289 -62.88 42.12 15.53
C VAL A 289 -61.37 42.04 15.31
N ALA A 290 -60.78 40.91 15.68
CA ALA A 290 -59.36 40.63 15.51
C ALA A 290 -59.11 40.06 14.11
N GLY A 291 -59.99 39.16 13.66
CA GLY A 291 -59.93 38.51 12.36
C GLY A 291 -60.70 37.20 12.37
N VAL A 292 -60.25 36.27 11.53
CA VAL A 292 -60.85 34.93 11.40
C VAL A 292 -59.79 33.88 11.69
N VAL A 293 -60.12 32.85 12.44
CA VAL A 293 -59.24 31.70 12.67
C VAL A 293 -58.87 31.06 11.32
N SER A 294 -57.59 31.08 10.96
CA SER A 294 -57.08 30.52 9.71
C SER A 294 -57.13 28.99 9.75
N CYS A 295 -57.31 28.37 8.57
CA CYS A 295 -57.07 26.94 8.43
C CYS A 295 -55.58 26.62 8.24
N LYS A 296 -54.91 27.38 7.36
CA LYS A 296 -53.53 27.17 6.89
C LYS A 296 -53.01 28.45 6.23
N ALA A 297 -52.22 29.23 6.96
CA ALA A 297 -51.65 30.46 6.42
C ALA A 297 -50.57 30.20 5.35
N ALA A 298 -50.49 31.08 4.36
CA ALA A 298 -49.40 31.13 3.38
C ALA A 298 -48.10 31.62 4.03
N PHE A 299 -48.25 32.58 4.94
CA PHE A 299 -47.19 33.14 5.75
C PHE A 299 -47.72 33.29 7.16
N GLU A 300 -47.04 32.65 8.12
CA GLU A 300 -47.40 32.68 9.52
C GLU A 300 -46.39 33.52 10.30
N MET A 301 -46.91 34.49 11.03
CA MET A 301 -46.15 35.39 11.89
C MET A 301 -46.28 34.98 13.35
N ASN A 302 -45.32 35.44 14.15
CA ASN A 302 -45.26 35.20 15.59
C ASN A 302 -45.25 33.71 15.98
N VAL A 303 -44.60 32.87 15.15
CA VAL A 303 -44.47 31.42 15.41
C VAL A 303 -43.47 31.10 16.50
N HIS A 304 -42.59 32.04 16.86
CA HIS A 304 -41.49 31.81 17.81
C HIS A 304 -41.83 32.13 19.26
N GLU A 305 -42.78 33.06 19.52
CA GLU A 305 -43.03 33.57 20.88
C GLU A 305 -44.23 32.91 21.60
N GLY A 306 -44.82 31.86 21.02
CA GLY A 306 -46.05 31.25 21.52
C GLY A 306 -46.01 29.75 21.75
N ASN A 307 -46.88 29.26 22.64
CA ASN A 307 -47.21 27.83 22.71
C ASN A 307 -47.66 27.35 21.32
N SER A 308 -47.31 26.11 20.93
CA SER A 308 -47.76 25.49 19.67
C SER A 308 -49.28 25.54 19.48
N ASP A 309 -50.02 25.66 20.58
CA ASP A 309 -51.48 25.65 20.66
C ASP A 309 -52.14 26.99 20.31
N TRP A 310 -51.37 28.06 20.13
CA TRP A 310 -51.93 29.37 19.76
C TRP A 310 -52.50 29.32 18.33
N PRO A 311 -53.77 29.71 18.13
CA PRO A 311 -54.39 29.71 16.81
C PRO A 311 -53.81 30.81 15.92
N THR A 312 -53.67 30.49 14.64
CA THR A 312 -53.33 31.47 13.61
C THR A 312 -54.59 32.24 13.21
N ILE A 313 -54.55 33.56 13.28
CA ILE A 313 -55.64 34.44 12.85
C ILE A 313 -55.27 35.06 11.52
N ALA A 314 -56.11 34.86 10.51
CA ALA A 314 -55.93 35.47 9.21
C ALA A 314 -56.22 36.97 9.31
N LEU A 315 -55.17 37.76 9.05
CA LEU A 315 -55.24 39.22 8.99
C LEU A 315 -55.69 39.68 7.61
N GLN A 316 -55.26 38.95 6.57
CA GLN A 316 -55.62 39.24 5.20
C GLN A 316 -55.55 37.99 4.33
N GLY A 317 -56.50 37.82 3.41
CA GLY A 317 -56.44 36.79 2.38
C GLY A 317 -57.77 36.08 2.15
N ARG A 318 -57.72 35.01 1.36
CA ARG A 318 -58.91 34.21 1.04
C ARG A 318 -59.06 33.09 2.05
N VAL A 319 -60.05 33.22 2.93
CA VAL A 319 -60.22 32.35 4.11
C VAL A 319 -61.66 31.86 4.18
N PRO A 320 -61.91 30.60 4.55
CA PRO A 320 -63.25 30.18 4.93
C PRO A 320 -63.69 30.92 6.19
N VAL A 321 -64.90 31.45 6.18
CA VAL A 321 -65.53 32.15 7.31
C VAL A 321 -66.82 31.44 7.64
N LYS A 322 -67.00 31.11 8.91
CA LYS A 322 -68.26 30.56 9.40
C LYS A 322 -69.26 31.70 9.54
N VAL A 323 -70.43 31.48 8.98
CA VAL A 323 -71.44 32.51 8.83
C VAL A 323 -72.81 32.02 9.28
N THR A 324 -73.70 32.97 9.54
CA THR A 324 -75.13 32.77 9.73
C THR A 324 -75.92 33.73 8.84
N GLY A 325 -77.18 33.40 8.55
CA GLY A 325 -78.01 34.20 7.64
C GLY A 325 -77.63 34.02 6.17
N THR A 326 -78.41 34.68 5.31
CA THR A 326 -78.17 34.70 3.86
C THR A 326 -77.09 35.71 3.51
N ILE A 327 -76.15 35.34 2.65
CA ILE A 327 -75.03 36.18 2.24
C ILE A 327 -74.95 36.23 0.73
N LYS A 328 -74.71 37.42 0.18
CA LYS A 328 -74.42 37.61 -1.23
C LYS A 328 -72.96 37.93 -1.47
N LYS A 329 -72.48 37.58 -2.66
CA LYS A 329 -71.15 37.95 -3.12
C LYS A 329 -71.00 39.48 -3.10
N GLY A 330 -69.95 39.95 -2.44
CA GLY A 330 -69.67 41.38 -2.27
C GLY A 330 -70.18 41.97 -0.95
N ASP A 331 -71.02 41.26 -0.20
CA ASP A 331 -71.49 41.69 1.11
C ASP A 331 -70.31 41.91 2.07
N MET A 332 -70.37 43.01 2.82
CA MET A 332 -69.47 43.25 3.94
C MET A 332 -69.89 42.36 5.11
N LEU A 333 -68.92 41.63 5.65
CA LEU A 333 -69.14 40.70 6.74
C LEU A 333 -68.76 41.35 8.06
N VAL A 334 -69.65 41.25 9.03
CA VAL A 334 -69.49 41.71 10.42
C VAL A 334 -69.69 40.53 11.36
N SER A 335 -69.25 40.63 12.61
CA SER A 335 -69.57 39.60 13.61
C SER A 335 -71.09 39.49 13.81
N SER A 336 -71.55 38.34 14.28
CA SER A 336 -72.97 38.07 14.59
C SER A 336 -73.15 37.76 16.07
N GLU A 337 -74.41 37.76 16.52
CA GLU A 337 -74.78 37.32 17.86
C GLU A 337 -74.57 35.80 18.07
N ILE A 338 -74.39 35.02 16.99
CA ILE A 338 -74.05 33.60 17.11
C ILE A 338 -72.54 33.49 17.32
N PRO A 339 -72.08 32.84 18.41
CA PRO A 339 -70.67 32.75 18.74
C PRO A 339 -69.79 32.29 17.58
N GLY A 340 -68.77 33.09 17.27
CA GLY A 340 -67.75 32.82 16.26
C GLY A 340 -68.23 32.88 14.82
N ARG A 341 -69.42 33.42 14.55
CA ARG A 341 -69.95 33.51 13.19
C ARG A 341 -70.04 34.95 12.72
N ALA A 342 -69.80 35.13 11.43
CA ALA A 342 -70.09 36.38 10.73
C ALA A 342 -71.51 36.38 10.15
N GLN A 343 -72.01 37.57 9.84
CA GLN A 343 -73.23 37.80 9.09
C GLN A 343 -73.02 38.93 8.08
N SER A 344 -73.94 39.06 7.11
CA SER A 344 -73.97 40.22 6.22
C SER A 344 -74.33 41.47 7.02
N ALA A 345 -73.59 42.56 6.83
CA ALA A 345 -73.84 43.83 7.50
C ALA A 345 -75.20 44.41 7.10
N VAL A 346 -75.92 44.98 8.06
CA VAL A 346 -77.18 45.67 7.79
C VAL A 346 -76.87 47.13 7.49
N GLY A 347 -76.85 47.48 6.20
CA GLY A 347 -76.51 48.84 5.77
C GLY A 347 -75.00 49.09 5.71
N ILE A 348 -74.56 50.29 6.09
CA ILE A 348 -73.14 50.65 6.10
C ILE A 348 -72.59 50.32 7.49
N PRO A 349 -71.70 49.32 7.62
CA PRO A 349 -71.12 48.95 8.90
C PRO A 349 -70.21 50.07 9.44
N SER A 350 -70.13 50.17 10.75
CA SER A 350 -69.21 51.10 11.43
C SER A 350 -67.75 50.70 11.19
N VAL A 351 -66.85 51.67 11.23
CA VAL A 351 -65.40 51.42 11.10
C VAL A 351 -64.94 50.45 12.19
N GLY A 352 -64.13 49.46 11.82
CA GLY A 352 -63.61 48.45 12.75
C GLY A 352 -64.49 47.22 12.95
N THR A 353 -65.74 47.21 12.48
CA THR A 353 -66.64 46.03 12.61
C THR A 353 -66.54 45.06 11.43
N VAL A 354 -65.94 45.51 10.32
CA VAL A 354 -65.85 44.73 9.08
C VAL A 354 -64.68 43.75 9.14
N ILE A 355 -65.01 42.47 8.97
CA ILE A 355 -64.06 41.36 8.89
C ILE A 355 -63.48 41.24 7.48
N GLY A 356 -64.33 41.49 6.48
CA GLY A 356 -63.98 41.34 5.07
C GLY A 356 -65.20 41.34 4.16
N LYS A 357 -65.03 40.84 2.94
CA LYS A 357 -66.11 40.72 1.94
C LYS A 357 -66.31 39.29 1.48
N SER A 358 -67.57 38.87 1.39
CA SER A 358 -67.87 37.55 0.84
C SER A 358 -67.52 37.48 -0.65
N ILE A 359 -66.95 36.35 -1.08
CA ILE A 359 -66.75 36.04 -2.51
C ILE A 359 -67.65 34.89 -2.99
N GLN A 360 -68.59 34.45 -2.14
CA GLN A 360 -69.55 33.39 -2.42
C GLN A 360 -70.97 33.79 -2.00
N ASP A 361 -71.95 33.29 -2.73
CA ASP A 361 -73.35 33.36 -2.30
C ASP A 361 -73.66 32.23 -1.33
N LYS A 362 -74.50 32.51 -0.34
CA LYS A 362 -75.12 31.55 0.56
C LYS A 362 -76.59 31.89 0.72
N ASN A 363 -77.45 31.08 0.13
CA ASN A 363 -78.89 31.31 0.11
C ASN A 363 -79.64 30.65 1.28
N ASP A 364 -79.00 29.72 1.99
CA ASP A 364 -79.55 29.11 3.20
C ASP A 364 -79.43 30.11 4.36
N PRO A 365 -80.50 30.44 5.11
CA PRO A 365 -80.41 31.30 6.28
C PRO A 365 -79.74 30.64 7.50
N LEU A 366 -79.59 29.31 7.53
CA LEU A 366 -78.99 28.60 8.66
C LEU A 366 -77.47 28.80 8.74
N SER A 367 -76.88 28.34 9.83
CA SER A 367 -75.43 28.35 10.03
C SER A 367 -74.67 27.57 8.95
N GLY A 368 -73.60 28.14 8.40
CA GLY A 368 -72.77 27.51 7.38
C GLY A 368 -71.35 28.07 7.30
N SER A 369 -70.68 27.86 6.16
CA SER A 369 -69.35 28.40 5.86
C SER A 369 -69.33 28.92 4.42
N ILE A 370 -68.61 30.01 4.20
CA ILE A 370 -68.36 30.62 2.89
C ILE A 370 -66.89 30.99 2.77
N ILE A 371 -66.40 31.25 1.58
CA ILE A 371 -65.10 31.91 1.39
C ILE A 371 -65.29 33.41 1.34
N ALA A 372 -64.50 34.13 2.13
CA ALA A 372 -64.40 35.58 2.10
C ALA A 372 -62.97 36.02 1.80
N VAL A 373 -62.83 37.24 1.29
CA VAL A 373 -61.57 37.98 1.41
C VAL A 373 -61.61 38.66 2.76
N VAL A 374 -60.88 38.10 3.71
CA VAL A 374 -60.63 38.68 5.03
C VAL A 374 -59.61 39.79 4.87
N GLY A 375 -59.84 40.89 5.58
CA GLY A 375 -59.01 42.08 5.54
C GLY A 375 -59.74 43.16 6.31
N ARG A 376 -59.16 43.59 7.43
CA ARG A 376 -59.73 44.63 8.28
C ARG A 376 -59.84 45.93 7.49
N VAL A 377 -60.96 46.64 7.66
CA VAL A 377 -61.23 47.92 6.98
C VAL A 377 -61.51 49.02 8.00
#